data_AF-A0A561EUG2-F1
#
_entry.id   AF-A0A561EUG2-F1
#
_cell.length_a   1.000
_cell.length_b   1.000
_cell.length_c   1.000
_cell.angle_alpha   90.00
_cell.angle_beta   90.00
_cell.angle_gamma   90.00
#
_symmetry.space_group_name_H-M   'P 1'
#
loop_
_entity.id
_entity.type
_entity.pdbx_description
1 polymer ?
#
loop_
_entity_poly.entity_id
_entity_poly.type
_entity_poly.pdbx_seq_one_letter_code
_entity_poly.pdbx_strand_id
1 'polypeptide(L)'
;MSGRKPKVLEDVAGRNRSSWRQRCASSIAELQSQLDRIDKNSGGLPSGDKAIADMARKHLGAAREAVEESRGLGAVWMGSAVDRAWPNIHKAEEAVLRLSPEDELCWWGATVLAKAEQHLGESDPRRALLAEHLENNDHRLHKDFKDLAVRTLQAANECADAERAKVRTFRNFLLASVLALATLAMLAFVWGLVSPETIAEKMCFYPNSIRTCPAGSGTAYVPSANDVLLVEFVGMCAAALAGAISLRNIQGTSTPYMVPMALMLLRLPAGALSAFIGILLIRGGFIPGLTNLDSGTQILAWAAFFGIAQESITRLIDQQGNRVLENVRSSMRGFDAEPEAGRAEK
;
A
#
# COMPACT_ATOMS: atom_id res chain seq x y z
N MET A 1 -29.75 -15.32 28.55
CA MET A 1 -28.78 -14.24 28.79
C MET A 1 -27.54 -14.86 29.42
N SER A 2 -26.55 -15.23 28.61
CA SER A 2 -25.31 -15.84 29.09
C SER A 2 -24.21 -14.79 29.02
N GLY A 3 -23.79 -14.29 30.18
CA GLY A 3 -22.70 -13.33 30.32
C GLY A 3 -21.37 -13.95 29.89
N ARG A 4 -20.91 -13.61 28.69
CA ARG A 4 -19.57 -13.93 28.22
C ARG A 4 -18.62 -12.93 28.89
N LYS A 5 -17.83 -13.39 29.86
CA LYS A 5 -16.73 -12.59 30.45
C LYS A 5 -15.82 -12.08 29.32
N PRO A 6 -15.34 -10.82 29.37
CA PRO A 6 -14.39 -10.32 28.38
C PRO A 6 -13.10 -11.14 28.48
N LYS A 7 -12.65 -11.69 27.36
CA LYS A 7 -11.40 -12.46 27.23
C LYS A 7 -10.18 -11.53 27.24
N VAL A 8 -9.96 -10.81 28.34
CA VAL A 8 -8.97 -9.71 28.40
C VAL A 8 -7.51 -10.18 28.20
N LEU A 9 -7.20 -11.48 28.32
CA LEU A 9 -5.82 -11.99 28.33
C LEU A 9 -5.47 -13.05 27.27
N GLU A 10 -6.43 -13.63 26.55
CA GLU A 10 -6.11 -14.53 25.41
C GLU A 10 -5.74 -13.75 24.13
N ASP A 11 -5.98 -12.43 24.11
CA ASP A 11 -5.99 -11.57 22.91
C ASP A 11 -4.61 -11.08 22.42
N VAL A 12 -3.56 -11.14 23.24
CA VAL A 12 -2.22 -10.66 22.82
C VAL A 12 -1.50 -11.69 21.93
N ALA A 13 -1.82 -12.97 22.10
CA ALA A 13 -1.20 -14.09 21.39
C ALA A 13 -2.12 -14.65 20.29
N GLY A 14 -2.43 -13.84 19.28
CA GLY A 14 -3.18 -14.32 18.11
C GLY A 14 -2.39 -15.37 17.31
N ARG A 15 -2.90 -16.61 17.23
CA ARG A 15 -2.40 -17.65 16.31
C ARG A 15 -2.49 -17.14 14.86
N ASN A 16 -1.35 -17.08 14.16
CA ASN A 16 -1.22 -16.82 12.72
C ASN A 16 -1.98 -15.59 12.18
N ARG A 17 -1.71 -14.39 12.70
CA ARG A 17 -2.27 -13.14 12.17
C ARG A 17 -1.18 -12.22 11.63
N SER A 18 -1.46 -11.60 10.49
CA SER A 18 -0.59 -10.61 9.82
C SER A 18 -0.09 -9.53 10.78
N SER A 19 1.11 -9.00 10.55
CA SER A 19 1.79 -8.02 11.43
C SER A 19 0.90 -6.84 11.87
N TRP A 20 0.06 -6.32 10.96
CA TRP A 20 -0.87 -5.23 11.28
C TRP A 20 -1.94 -5.63 12.31
N ARG A 21 -2.44 -6.87 12.28
CA ARG A 21 -3.44 -7.36 13.24
C ARG A 21 -2.83 -7.47 14.63
N GLN A 22 -1.58 -7.90 14.73
CA GLN A 22 -0.86 -7.98 15.99
C GLN A 22 -0.67 -6.58 16.60
N ARG A 23 -0.28 -5.59 15.77
CA ARG A 23 -0.17 -4.19 16.23
C ARG A 23 -1.51 -3.64 16.73
N CYS A 24 -2.59 -3.81 15.96
CA CYS A 24 -3.92 -3.37 16.39
C CYS A 24 -4.36 -4.08 17.68
N ALA A 25 -4.16 -5.40 17.80
CA ALA A 25 -4.50 -6.14 19.00
C ALA A 25 -3.76 -5.62 20.25
N SER A 26 -2.46 -5.32 20.11
CA SER A 26 -1.66 -4.70 21.16
C SER A 26 -2.22 -3.34 21.59
N SER A 27 -2.52 -2.45 20.62
CA SER A 27 -3.10 -1.13 20.92
C SER A 27 -4.48 -1.23 21.56
N ILE A 28 -5.32 -2.18 21.12
CA ILE A 28 -6.63 -2.42 21.73
C ILE A 28 -6.48 -2.86 23.19
N ALA A 29 -5.55 -3.79 23.48
CA ALA A 29 -5.32 -4.27 24.83
C ALA A 29 -4.78 -3.15 25.74
N GLU A 30 -3.88 -2.32 25.24
CA GLU A 30 -3.34 -1.17 25.96
C GLU A 30 -4.42 -0.14 26.31
N LEU A 31 -5.21 0.30 25.33
CA LEU A 31 -6.28 1.29 25.56
C LEU A 31 -7.39 0.73 26.47
N GLN A 32 -7.71 -0.56 26.34
CA GLN A 32 -8.66 -1.22 27.24
C GLN A 32 -8.16 -1.20 28.69
N SER A 33 -6.87 -1.51 28.89
CA SER A 33 -6.23 -1.47 30.22
C SER A 33 -6.27 -0.07 30.82
N GLN A 34 -5.99 0.97 30.02
CA GLN A 34 -6.07 2.36 30.47
C GLN A 34 -7.50 2.76 30.85
N LEU A 35 -8.51 2.42 30.05
CA LEU A 35 -9.93 2.67 30.40
C LEU A 35 -10.34 1.93 31.69
N ASP A 36 -9.92 0.68 31.86
CA ASP A 36 -10.23 -0.11 33.05
C ASP A 36 -9.54 0.46 34.30
N ARG A 37 -8.33 1.01 34.16
CA ARG A 37 -7.62 1.72 35.23
C ARG A 37 -8.36 3.01 35.63
N ILE A 38 -8.72 3.84 34.65
CA ILE A 38 -9.43 5.11 34.88
C ILE A 38 -10.75 4.87 35.63
N ASP A 39 -11.55 3.90 35.18
CA ASP A 39 -12.84 3.57 35.81
C ASP A 39 -12.69 3.12 37.28
N LYS A 40 -11.63 2.35 37.59
CA LYS A 40 -11.34 1.89 38.95
C LYS A 40 -10.80 2.99 39.86
N ASN A 41 -9.88 3.83 39.37
CA ASN A 41 -9.23 4.87 40.17
C ASN A 41 -10.20 6.00 40.56
N SER A 42 -11.20 6.29 39.73
CA SER A 42 -12.18 7.35 40.02
C SER A 42 -13.22 6.98 41.08
N GLY A 43 -13.25 5.73 41.58
CA GLY A 43 -14.34 5.27 42.47
C GLY A 43 -15.71 5.26 41.79
N GLY A 44 -15.73 5.29 40.45
CA GLY A 44 -16.90 5.50 39.61
C GLY A 44 -16.84 6.84 38.86
N LEU A 45 -16.86 6.77 37.52
CA LEU A 45 -16.89 7.96 36.66
C LEU A 45 -18.21 8.75 36.84
N PRO A 46 -18.17 10.10 36.83
CA PRO A 46 -19.36 10.94 36.68
C PRO A 46 -20.20 10.52 35.47
N SER A 47 -21.50 10.77 35.48
CA SER A 47 -22.42 10.28 34.44
C SER A 47 -22.02 10.66 33.00
N GLY A 48 -21.47 11.86 32.80
CA GLY A 48 -20.95 12.31 31.50
C GLY A 48 -19.70 11.54 31.06
N ASP A 49 -18.75 11.35 31.96
CA ASP A 49 -17.50 10.63 31.70
C ASP A 49 -17.73 9.13 31.49
N LYS A 50 -18.73 8.56 32.18
CA LYS A 50 -19.17 7.18 31.98
C LYS A 50 -19.70 6.94 30.57
N ALA A 51 -20.45 7.89 30.01
CA ALA A 51 -20.94 7.78 28.63
C ALA A 51 -19.80 7.79 27.61
N ILE A 52 -18.75 8.60 27.85
CA ILE A 52 -17.54 8.63 27.01
C ILE A 52 -16.79 7.30 27.11
N ALA A 53 -16.61 6.77 28.33
CA ALA A 53 -15.95 5.48 28.55
C ALA A 53 -16.72 4.32 27.87
N ASP A 54 -18.05 4.29 28.00
CA ASP A 54 -18.89 3.27 27.36
C ASP A 54 -18.79 3.34 25.83
N MET A 55 -18.72 4.55 25.25
CA MET A 55 -18.51 4.72 23.81
C MET A 55 -17.12 4.25 23.37
N ALA A 56 -16.08 4.57 24.16
CA ALA A 56 -14.72 4.10 23.89
C ALA A 56 -14.63 2.57 23.90
N ARG A 57 -15.28 1.90 24.87
CA ARG A 57 -15.39 0.44 24.92
C ARG A 57 -16.10 -0.14 23.69
N LYS A 58 -17.14 0.52 23.18
CA LYS A 58 -17.81 0.12 21.92
C LYS A 58 -16.86 0.21 20.72
N HIS A 59 -16.09 1.29 20.62
CA HIS A 59 -15.07 1.44 19.58
C HIS A 59 -14.00 0.35 19.66
N LEU A 60 -13.46 0.07 20.85
CA LEU A 60 -12.49 -1.03 21.04
C LEU A 60 -13.10 -2.41 20.70
N GLY A 61 -14.38 -2.62 21.00
CA GLY A 61 -15.13 -3.81 20.58
C GLY A 61 -15.21 -3.96 19.06
N ALA A 62 -15.57 -2.88 18.35
CA ALA A 62 -15.63 -2.87 16.89
C ALA A 62 -14.23 -3.06 16.24
N ALA A 63 -13.19 -2.50 16.85
CA ALA A 63 -11.81 -2.70 16.42
C ALA A 63 -11.37 -4.17 16.61
N ARG A 64 -11.70 -4.77 17.76
CA ARG A 64 -11.42 -6.19 18.05
C ARG A 64 -12.13 -7.11 17.06
N GLU A 65 -13.40 -6.87 16.79
CA GLU A 65 -14.15 -7.62 15.79
C GLU A 65 -13.48 -7.53 14.40
N ALA A 66 -13.05 -6.34 13.98
CA ALA A 66 -12.34 -6.17 12.71
C ALA A 66 -10.98 -6.91 12.66
N VAL A 67 -10.25 -6.96 13.78
CA VAL A 67 -8.99 -7.71 13.89
C VAL A 67 -9.23 -9.22 13.88
N GLU A 68 -10.33 -9.67 14.49
CA GLU A 68 -10.73 -11.07 14.59
C GLU A 68 -11.40 -11.65 13.35
N GLU A 69 -11.96 -10.80 12.51
CA GLU A 69 -12.72 -11.20 11.33
C GLU A 69 -11.86 -12.06 10.39
N SER A 70 -12.10 -13.38 10.46
CA SER A 70 -11.48 -14.40 9.61
C SER A 70 -12.28 -14.56 8.32
N ARG A 71 -12.46 -13.48 7.57
CA ARG A 71 -13.03 -13.58 6.23
C ARG A 71 -11.95 -14.02 5.25
N GLY A 72 -12.33 -14.87 4.28
CA GLY A 72 -11.44 -15.57 3.36
C GLY A 72 -10.50 -14.68 2.55
N LEU A 73 -9.70 -15.29 1.66
CA LEU A 73 -8.63 -14.63 0.90
C LEU A 73 -9.05 -13.28 0.26
N GLY A 74 -10.31 -13.14 -0.17
CA GLY A 74 -10.86 -11.88 -0.72
C GLY A 74 -10.96 -10.72 0.28
N ALA A 75 -11.25 -10.97 1.56
CA ALA A 75 -11.37 -9.92 2.58
C ALA A 75 -9.99 -9.42 3.05
N VAL A 76 -8.99 -10.31 3.09
CA VAL A 76 -7.58 -9.93 3.28
C VAL A 76 -7.12 -9.00 2.16
N TRP A 77 -7.63 -9.23 0.94
CA TRP A 77 -7.31 -8.41 -0.21
C TRP A 77 -8.01 -7.05 -0.19
N MET A 78 -9.26 -6.97 0.28
CA MET A 78 -10.04 -5.71 0.23
C MET A 78 -9.57 -4.66 1.26
N GLY A 79 -8.93 -5.07 2.35
CA GLY A 79 -8.33 -4.15 3.35
C GLY A 79 -9.33 -3.45 4.28
N SER A 80 -10.63 -3.74 4.14
CA SER A 80 -11.71 -3.09 4.91
C SER A 80 -11.62 -3.31 6.43
N ALA A 81 -11.02 -4.42 6.87
CA ALA A 81 -10.80 -4.70 8.28
C ALA A 81 -9.79 -3.73 8.91
N VAL A 82 -8.75 -3.35 8.17
CA VAL A 82 -7.74 -2.37 8.61
C VAL A 82 -8.38 -1.00 8.76
N ASP A 83 -9.18 -0.60 7.76
CA ASP A 83 -9.91 0.68 7.74
C ASP A 83 -11.02 0.75 8.80
N ARG A 84 -11.48 -0.39 9.33
CA ARG A 84 -12.39 -0.42 10.46
C ARG A 84 -11.63 -0.40 11.79
N ALA A 85 -10.50 -1.09 11.91
CA ALA A 85 -9.77 -1.21 13.15
C ALA A 85 -9.15 0.12 13.60
N TRP A 86 -8.38 0.78 12.74
CA TRP A 86 -7.61 1.98 13.13
C TRP A 86 -8.47 3.18 13.55
N PRO A 87 -9.50 3.61 12.79
CA PRO A 87 -10.33 4.73 13.21
C PRO A 87 -11.04 4.47 14.55
N ASN A 88 -11.45 3.23 14.81
CA ASN A 88 -12.04 2.86 16.09
C ASN A 88 -11.01 2.90 17.23
N ILE A 89 -9.76 2.46 16.99
CA ILE A 89 -8.67 2.60 17.97
C ILE A 89 -8.39 4.07 18.26
N HIS A 90 -8.30 4.92 17.23
CA HIS A 90 -8.08 6.37 17.39
C HIS A 90 -9.20 7.05 18.19
N LYS A 91 -10.47 6.68 17.95
CA LYS A 91 -11.60 7.21 18.74
C LYS A 91 -11.57 6.76 20.20
N ALA A 92 -11.11 5.54 20.48
CA ALA A 92 -10.89 5.10 21.85
C ALA A 92 -9.72 5.85 22.51
N GLU A 93 -8.64 6.13 21.77
CA GLU A 93 -7.49 6.90 22.25
C GLU A 93 -7.87 8.35 22.60
N GLU A 94 -8.63 9.02 21.72
CA GLU A 94 -9.19 10.36 21.98
C GLU A 94 -10.01 10.37 23.28
N ALA A 95 -10.81 9.32 23.51
CA ALA A 95 -11.62 9.19 24.71
C ALA A 95 -10.78 8.93 25.97
N VAL A 96 -9.71 8.12 25.88
CA VAL A 96 -8.79 7.91 27.00
C VAL A 96 -8.14 9.22 27.42
N LEU A 97 -7.60 10.01 26.48
CA LEU A 97 -7.00 11.31 26.80
C LEU A 97 -8.01 12.28 27.43
N ARG A 98 -9.27 12.30 26.97
CA ARG A 98 -10.32 13.14 27.58
C ARG A 98 -10.58 12.77 29.03
N LEU A 99 -10.56 11.47 29.34
CA LEU A 99 -10.85 10.89 30.64
C LEU A 99 -9.63 10.78 31.57
N SER A 100 -8.42 10.99 31.05
CA SER A 100 -7.20 10.92 31.86
C SER A 100 -7.21 11.94 33.00
N PRO A 101 -6.83 11.49 34.21
CA PRO A 101 -6.70 12.37 35.36
C PRO A 101 -5.48 13.30 35.23
N GLU A 102 -5.47 14.39 35.99
CA GLU A 102 -4.51 15.50 35.84
C GLU A 102 -3.05 15.09 36.07
N ASP A 103 -2.82 14.11 36.95
CA ASP A 103 -1.50 13.55 37.24
C ASP A 103 -0.91 12.79 36.04
N GLU A 104 -1.76 12.17 35.22
CA GLU A 104 -1.34 11.44 34.02
C GLU A 104 -1.19 12.34 32.79
N LEU A 105 -1.83 13.52 32.76
CA LEU A 105 -1.77 14.44 31.62
C LEU A 105 -0.34 14.83 31.25
N CYS A 106 0.55 14.95 32.24
CA CYS A 106 1.92 15.37 32.01
C CYS A 106 2.66 14.49 30.98
N TRP A 107 2.33 13.20 30.87
CA TRP A 107 2.95 12.25 29.93
C TRP A 107 2.30 12.23 28.55
N TRP A 108 1.08 12.74 28.42
CA TRP A 108 0.37 12.81 27.14
C TRP A 108 0.94 13.88 26.19
N GLY A 109 1.50 14.96 26.74
CA GLY A 109 2.01 16.09 25.97
C GLY A 109 2.95 15.67 24.84
N ALA A 110 4.05 15.00 25.19
CA ALA A 110 5.03 14.51 24.22
C ALA A 110 4.44 13.50 23.22
N THR A 111 3.54 12.62 23.67
CA THR A 111 2.91 11.60 22.80
C THR A 111 2.00 12.24 21.76
N VAL A 112 1.18 13.21 22.16
CA VAL A 112 0.28 13.94 21.26
C VAL A 112 1.10 14.81 20.31
N LEU A 113 2.13 15.50 20.80
CA LEU A 113 2.99 16.32 19.95
C LEU A 113 3.70 15.47 18.90
N ALA A 114 4.29 14.33 19.29
CA ALA A 114 4.94 13.43 18.34
C ALA A 114 3.98 12.97 17.23
N LYS A 115 2.74 12.59 17.57
CA LYS A 115 1.70 12.25 16.58
C LYS A 115 1.28 13.45 15.72
N ALA A 116 1.24 14.64 16.29
CA ALA A 116 0.93 15.87 15.59
C ALA A 116 2.02 16.20 14.57
N GLU A 117 3.29 16.17 14.97
CA GLU A 117 4.43 16.41 14.08
C GLU A 117 4.49 15.39 12.93
N GLN A 118 4.07 14.17 13.24
CA GLN A 118 4.04 13.06 12.31
C GLN A 118 3.02 13.21 11.17
N HIS A 119 1.84 13.77 11.45
CA HIS A 119 0.69 13.76 10.53
C HIS A 119 0.14 15.14 10.18
N LEU A 120 0.45 16.17 10.97
CA LEU A 120 0.07 17.55 10.73
C LEU A 120 1.25 18.30 10.12
N GLY A 121 0.95 19.12 9.10
CA GLY A 121 1.95 20.01 8.51
C GLY A 121 2.49 21.02 9.52
N GLU A 122 3.69 21.55 9.25
CA GLU A 122 4.36 22.53 10.11
C GLU A 122 3.53 23.80 10.33
N SER A 123 2.67 24.15 9.39
CA SER A 123 1.78 25.32 9.47
C SER A 123 0.46 25.06 10.23
N ASP A 124 0.23 23.87 10.81
CA ASP A 124 -1.00 23.63 11.58
C ASP A 124 -0.95 24.42 12.91
N PRO A 125 -1.91 25.34 13.15
CA PRO A 125 -1.89 26.20 14.33
C PRO A 125 -2.02 25.41 15.64
N ARG A 126 -2.68 24.25 15.63
CA ARG A 126 -2.87 23.43 16.84
C ARG A 126 -1.59 22.71 17.23
N ARG A 127 -0.80 22.28 16.23
CA ARG A 127 0.54 21.72 16.44
C ARG A 127 1.47 22.77 17.02
N ALA A 128 1.53 23.96 16.41
CA ALA A 128 2.38 25.05 16.87
C ALA A 128 2.07 25.49 18.31
N LEU A 129 0.79 25.70 18.63
CA LEU A 129 0.38 26.07 19.99
C LEU A 129 0.67 24.99 21.02
N LEU A 130 0.53 23.71 20.66
CA LEU A 130 0.86 22.59 21.55
C LEU A 130 2.38 22.49 21.78
N ALA A 131 3.19 22.68 20.73
CA ALA A 131 4.65 22.69 20.83
C ALA A 131 5.14 23.83 21.74
N GLU A 132 4.68 25.06 21.48
CA GLU A 132 4.99 26.24 22.29
C GLU A 132 4.59 26.05 23.76
N HIS A 133 3.41 25.48 24.02
CA HIS A 133 3.00 25.17 25.39
C HIS A 133 3.96 24.18 26.07
N LEU A 134 4.33 23.10 25.38
CA LEU A 134 5.20 22.07 25.95
C LEU A 134 6.62 22.58 26.19
N GLU A 135 7.17 23.41 25.30
CA GLU A 135 8.48 24.05 25.49
C GLU A 135 8.50 24.96 26.72
N ASN A 136 7.43 25.73 26.95
CA ASN A 136 7.34 26.66 28.06
C ASN A 136 7.03 26.00 29.43
N ASN A 137 6.70 24.71 29.45
CA ASN A 137 6.20 24.01 30.66
C ASN A 137 6.94 22.69 30.95
N ASP A 138 8.27 22.65 30.75
CA ASP A 138 9.10 21.45 31.00
C ASP A 138 8.59 20.18 30.28
N HIS A 139 8.03 20.34 29.08
CA HIS A 139 7.38 19.28 28.29
C HIS A 139 6.18 18.61 28.96
N ARG A 140 5.53 19.29 29.92
CA ARG A 140 4.34 18.79 30.62
C ARG A 140 3.07 19.45 30.09
N LEU A 141 2.09 18.62 29.79
CA LEU A 141 0.76 19.11 29.41
C LEU A 141 -0.01 19.56 30.65
N HIS A 142 -0.46 20.82 30.64
CA HIS A 142 -1.29 21.38 31.71
C HIS A 142 -2.77 21.10 31.47
N LYS A 143 -3.58 21.08 32.55
CA LYS A 143 -5.02 20.77 32.49
C LYS A 143 -5.78 21.67 31.52
N ASP A 144 -5.48 22.97 31.51
CA ASP A 144 -6.18 23.96 30.69
C ASP A 144 -5.96 23.73 29.19
N PHE A 145 -4.84 23.08 28.83
CA PHE A 145 -4.49 22.73 27.46
C PHE A 145 -4.96 21.32 27.08
N LYS A 146 -5.72 20.62 27.95
CA LYS A 146 -6.27 19.29 27.63
C LYS A 146 -7.17 19.31 26.40
N ASP A 147 -8.05 20.31 26.26
CA ASP A 147 -8.92 20.41 25.08
C ASP A 147 -8.11 20.64 23.79
N LEU A 148 -7.05 21.45 23.87
CA LEU A 148 -6.12 21.64 22.75
C LEU A 148 -5.46 20.32 22.37
N ALA A 149 -4.89 19.58 23.34
CA ALA A 149 -4.26 18.29 23.07
C ALA A 149 -5.23 17.28 22.47
N VAL A 150 -6.47 17.20 22.97
CA VAL A 150 -7.52 16.33 22.40
C VAL A 150 -7.82 16.69 20.95
N ARG A 151 -7.97 17.99 20.63
CA ARG A 151 -8.24 18.45 19.26
C ARG A 151 -7.05 18.21 18.33
N THR A 152 -5.83 18.41 18.82
CA THR A 152 -4.60 18.12 18.07
C THR A 152 -4.49 16.63 17.78
N LEU A 153 -4.72 15.78 18.78
CA LEU A 153 -4.73 14.32 18.61
C LEU A 153 -5.79 13.86 17.61
N GLN A 154 -7.02 14.38 17.73
CA GLN A 154 -8.10 14.08 16.80
C GLN A 154 -7.71 14.45 15.35
N ALA A 155 -7.13 15.63 15.15
CA ALA A 155 -6.69 16.09 13.85
C ALA A 155 -5.57 15.21 13.26
N ALA A 156 -4.59 14.86 14.10
CA ALA A 156 -3.50 13.97 13.71
C ALA A 156 -4.03 12.59 13.29
N ASN A 157 -4.98 12.04 14.06
CA ASN A 157 -5.63 10.76 13.75
C ASN A 157 -6.45 10.81 12.45
N GLU A 158 -7.22 11.88 12.21
CA GLU A 158 -7.97 12.07 10.96
C GLU A 158 -7.04 12.15 9.74
N CYS A 159 -5.91 12.87 9.86
CA CYS A 159 -4.87 12.90 8.82
C CYS A 159 -4.26 11.51 8.60
N ALA A 160 -3.92 10.79 9.67
CA ALA A 160 -3.38 9.44 9.60
C ALA A 160 -4.33 8.46 8.89
N ASP A 161 -5.63 8.57 9.14
CA ASP A 161 -6.66 7.76 8.49
C ASP A 161 -6.84 8.13 7.01
N ALA A 162 -6.79 9.44 6.68
CA ALA A 162 -6.83 9.91 5.29
C ALA A 162 -5.60 9.43 4.48
N GLU A 163 -4.41 9.44 5.06
CA GLU A 163 -3.19 8.92 4.44
C GLU A 163 -3.31 7.41 4.14
N ARG A 164 -3.82 6.63 5.10
CA ARG A 164 -4.10 5.20 4.89
C ARG A 164 -5.15 4.97 3.78
N ALA A 165 -6.19 5.79 3.72
CA ALA A 165 -7.22 5.70 2.67
C ALA A 165 -6.64 6.00 1.26
N LYS A 166 -5.68 6.92 1.15
CA LYS A 166 -4.95 7.17 -0.11
C LYS A 166 -4.18 5.94 -0.57
N VAL A 167 -3.50 5.23 0.34
CA VAL A 167 -2.79 3.99 0.00
C VAL A 167 -3.74 2.92 -0.52
N ARG A 168 -4.92 2.78 0.09
CA ARG A 168 -5.95 1.84 -0.39
C ARG A 168 -6.44 2.19 -1.79
N THR A 169 -6.77 3.46 -2.01
CA THR A 169 -7.26 3.94 -3.32
C THR A 169 -6.21 3.71 -4.40
N PHE A 170 -4.94 4.03 -4.09
CA PHE A 170 -3.81 3.74 -4.97
C PHE A 170 -3.67 2.25 -5.27
N ARG A 171 -3.71 1.39 -4.26
CA ARG A 171 -3.69 -0.08 -4.45
C ARG A 171 -4.83 -0.56 -5.34
N ASN A 172 -6.05 -0.07 -5.12
CA ASN A 172 -7.21 -0.46 -5.93
C ASN A 172 -7.04 -0.02 -7.39
N PHE A 173 -6.54 1.19 -7.62
CA PHE A 173 -6.21 1.67 -8.97
C PHE A 173 -5.13 0.82 -9.63
N LEU A 174 -4.07 0.46 -8.91
CA LEU A 174 -3.05 -0.47 -9.39
C LEU A 174 -3.65 -1.82 -9.78
N LEU A 175 -4.45 -2.42 -8.91
CA LEU A 175 -5.07 -3.73 -9.17
C LEU A 175 -6.06 -3.68 -10.34
N ALA A 176 -6.84 -2.61 -10.47
CA ALA A 176 -7.68 -2.38 -11.63
C ALA A 176 -6.84 -2.26 -12.91
N SER A 177 -5.68 -1.59 -12.84
CA SER A 177 -4.76 -1.47 -13.97
C SER A 177 -4.13 -2.82 -14.34
N VAL A 178 -3.73 -3.64 -13.35
CA VAL A 178 -3.28 -5.03 -13.60
C VAL A 178 -4.35 -5.82 -14.32
N LEU A 179 -5.60 -5.77 -13.84
CA LEU A 179 -6.71 -6.49 -14.45
C LEU A 179 -6.98 -5.99 -15.87
N ALA A 180 -6.96 -4.68 -16.11
CA ALA A 180 -7.15 -4.11 -17.44
C ALA A 180 -6.06 -4.57 -18.41
N LEU A 181 -4.78 -4.48 -18.04
CA LEU A 181 -3.66 -4.91 -18.88
C LEU A 181 -3.67 -6.43 -19.10
N ALA A 182 -3.95 -7.22 -18.05
CA ALA A 182 -4.06 -8.67 -18.19
C ALA A 182 -5.23 -9.06 -19.11
N THR A 183 -6.34 -8.34 -19.04
CA THR A 183 -7.48 -8.54 -19.95
C THR A 183 -7.08 -8.23 -21.39
N LEU A 184 -6.37 -7.12 -21.63
CA LEU A 184 -5.87 -6.77 -22.96
C LEU A 184 -4.90 -7.82 -23.53
N ALA A 185 -3.95 -8.31 -22.71
CA ALA A 185 -3.04 -9.39 -23.12
C ALA A 185 -3.83 -10.67 -23.46
N MET A 186 -4.79 -11.04 -22.59
CA MET A 186 -5.64 -12.20 -22.83
C MET A 186 -6.50 -12.05 -24.09
N LEU A 187 -7.00 -10.84 -24.39
CA LEU A 187 -7.73 -10.58 -25.63
C LEU A 187 -6.83 -10.72 -26.86
N ALA A 188 -5.57 -10.28 -26.81
CA ALA A 188 -4.60 -10.48 -27.90
C ALA A 188 -4.34 -11.97 -28.16
N PHE A 189 -4.16 -12.76 -27.09
CA PHE A 189 -4.06 -14.22 -27.19
C PHE A 189 -5.33 -14.87 -27.77
N VAL A 190 -6.51 -14.52 -27.26
CA VAL A 190 -7.80 -15.07 -27.73
C VAL A 190 -8.05 -14.70 -29.19
N TRP A 191 -7.70 -13.49 -29.61
CA TRP A 191 -7.77 -13.11 -31.02
C TRP A 191 -6.86 -13.98 -31.89
N GLY A 192 -5.65 -14.29 -31.42
CA GLY A 192 -4.75 -15.26 -32.09
C GLY A 192 -5.36 -16.65 -32.26
N LEU A 193 -6.24 -17.08 -31.37
CA LEU A 193 -6.98 -18.35 -31.48
C LEU A 193 -8.13 -18.28 -32.50
N VAL A 194 -8.90 -17.18 -32.49
CA VAL A 194 -10.09 -17.03 -33.33
C VAL A 194 -9.74 -16.67 -34.78
N SER A 195 -8.68 -15.91 -35.00
CA SER A 195 -8.27 -15.44 -36.33
C SER A 195 -6.75 -15.50 -36.52
N PRO A 196 -6.18 -16.72 -36.66
CA PRO A 196 -4.73 -16.92 -36.81
C PRO A 196 -4.15 -16.16 -38.00
N GLU A 197 -4.90 -16.08 -39.10
CA GLU A 197 -4.50 -15.38 -40.32
C GLU A 197 -4.33 -13.86 -40.13
N THR A 198 -4.91 -13.28 -39.08
CA THR A 198 -4.83 -11.83 -38.86
C THR A 198 -3.71 -11.45 -37.90
N ILE A 199 -3.76 -11.88 -36.64
CA ILE A 199 -2.79 -11.44 -35.63
C ILE A 199 -1.56 -12.35 -35.57
N ALA A 200 -1.74 -13.67 -35.61
CA ALA A 200 -0.59 -14.58 -35.55
C ALA A 200 0.28 -14.42 -36.80
N GLU A 201 -0.35 -14.20 -37.98
CA GLU A 201 0.42 -13.83 -39.17
C GLU A 201 1.26 -12.58 -38.90
N LYS A 202 0.74 -11.53 -38.25
CA LYS A 202 1.42 -10.26 -37.95
C LYS A 202 2.60 -10.39 -36.99
N MET A 203 2.80 -11.53 -36.34
CA MET A 203 4.01 -11.82 -35.55
C MET A 203 5.17 -12.38 -36.39
N CYS A 204 4.91 -12.82 -37.61
CA CYS A 204 5.91 -13.42 -38.48
C CYS A 204 6.62 -12.38 -39.36
N PHE A 205 7.77 -12.73 -39.90
CA PHE A 205 8.55 -11.94 -40.84
C PHE A 205 8.80 -12.76 -42.11
N TYR A 206 9.13 -12.07 -43.20
CA TYR A 206 9.38 -12.70 -44.50
C TYR A 206 10.78 -12.35 -45.04
N PRO A 207 11.86 -12.72 -44.32
CA PRO A 207 13.22 -12.57 -44.82
C PRO A 207 13.43 -13.47 -46.04
N ASN A 208 13.89 -12.90 -47.16
CA ASN A 208 14.20 -13.64 -48.39
C ASN A 208 13.07 -14.57 -48.88
N SER A 209 11.80 -14.16 -48.71
CA SER A 209 10.59 -14.94 -49.05
C SER A 209 10.37 -16.21 -48.22
N ILE A 210 11.14 -16.44 -47.15
CA ILE A 210 10.92 -17.53 -46.20
C ILE A 210 10.13 -16.96 -45.01
N ARG A 211 9.03 -17.63 -44.64
CA ARG A 211 8.25 -17.25 -43.46
C ARG A 211 8.99 -17.66 -42.18
N THR A 212 9.24 -16.69 -41.31
CA THR A 212 9.86 -16.89 -40.00
C THR A 212 8.93 -16.37 -38.91
N CYS A 213 8.46 -17.25 -38.04
CA CYS A 213 7.58 -16.94 -36.91
C CYS A 213 8.32 -17.20 -35.57
N PRO A 214 7.81 -16.68 -34.44
CA PRO A 214 8.41 -16.90 -33.13
C PRO A 214 8.67 -18.37 -32.76
N ALA A 215 7.72 -19.27 -33.03
CA ALA A 215 7.81 -20.68 -32.64
C ALA A 215 8.34 -21.61 -33.75
N GLY A 216 8.52 -21.13 -34.97
CA GLY A 216 9.02 -21.94 -36.09
C GLY A 216 9.23 -21.15 -37.38
N SER A 217 9.94 -21.76 -38.33
CA SER A 217 10.21 -21.17 -39.64
C SER A 217 9.94 -22.17 -40.77
N GLY A 218 9.74 -21.65 -41.97
CA GLY A 218 9.49 -22.42 -43.18
C GLY A 218 8.14 -22.13 -43.83
N THR A 219 8.02 -22.44 -45.12
CA THR A 219 6.81 -22.20 -45.92
C THR A 219 5.62 -23.08 -45.51
N ALA A 220 5.90 -24.23 -44.89
CA ALA A 220 4.89 -25.16 -44.35
C ALA A 220 4.44 -24.80 -42.93
N TYR A 221 5.11 -23.86 -42.25
CA TYR A 221 4.72 -23.45 -40.91
C TYR A 221 3.48 -22.54 -40.95
N VAL A 222 2.47 -22.93 -40.18
CA VAL A 222 1.20 -22.19 -40.07
C VAL A 222 1.25 -21.35 -38.79
N PRO A 223 1.16 -20.01 -38.88
CA PRO A 223 1.10 -19.14 -37.72
C PRO A 223 -0.08 -19.51 -36.82
N SER A 224 0.15 -19.52 -35.50
CA SER A 224 -0.86 -19.92 -34.52
C SER A 224 -0.84 -19.04 -33.28
N ALA A 225 -1.85 -19.17 -32.42
CA ALA A 225 -1.86 -18.47 -31.13
C ALA A 225 -0.64 -18.78 -30.25
N ASN A 226 0.05 -19.89 -30.48
CA ASN A 226 1.28 -20.22 -29.76
C ASN A 226 2.41 -19.24 -30.06
N ASP A 227 2.47 -18.66 -31.27
CA ASP A 227 3.44 -17.61 -31.61
C ASP A 227 3.21 -16.35 -30.78
N VAL A 228 1.94 -15.95 -30.63
CA VAL A 228 1.52 -14.81 -29.80
C VAL A 228 1.83 -15.09 -28.32
N LEU A 229 1.42 -16.26 -27.82
CA LEU A 229 1.65 -16.66 -26.44
C LEU A 229 3.14 -16.71 -26.10
N LEU A 230 3.98 -17.19 -27.01
CA LEU A 230 5.42 -17.28 -26.79
C LEU A 230 6.06 -15.89 -26.67
N VAL A 231 5.65 -14.94 -27.54
CA VAL A 231 6.11 -13.54 -27.47
C VAL A 231 5.67 -12.88 -26.17
N GLU A 232 4.40 -13.01 -25.80
CA GLU A 232 3.85 -12.47 -24.55
C GLU A 232 4.54 -13.08 -23.32
N PHE A 233 4.76 -14.39 -23.32
CA PHE A 233 5.42 -15.10 -22.22
C PHE A 233 6.87 -14.66 -22.05
N VAL A 234 7.62 -14.52 -23.15
CA VAL A 234 9.01 -14.04 -23.10
C VAL A 234 9.05 -12.59 -22.61
N GLY A 235 8.14 -11.72 -23.07
CA GLY A 235 7.98 -10.37 -22.57
C GLY A 235 7.69 -10.31 -21.07
N MET A 236 6.79 -11.17 -20.60
CA MET A 236 6.44 -11.32 -19.19
C MET A 236 7.63 -11.82 -18.34
N CYS A 237 8.41 -12.79 -18.84
CA CYS A 237 9.59 -13.28 -18.14
C CYS A 237 10.67 -12.20 -18.01
N ALA A 238 10.92 -11.47 -19.10
CA ALA A 238 11.91 -10.40 -19.12
C ALA A 238 11.52 -9.25 -18.15
N ALA A 239 10.22 -8.91 -18.14
CA ALA A 239 9.62 -7.99 -17.18
C ALA A 239 9.78 -8.42 -15.72
N ALA A 240 9.52 -9.69 -15.44
CA ALA A 240 9.62 -10.25 -14.10
C ALA A 240 11.05 -10.17 -13.58
N LEU A 241 12.04 -10.48 -14.43
CA LEU A 241 13.47 -10.40 -14.09
C LEU A 241 13.91 -8.95 -13.83
N ALA A 242 13.52 -8.00 -14.69
CA ALA A 242 13.78 -6.58 -14.47
C ALA A 242 13.11 -6.07 -13.17
N GLY A 243 11.88 -6.54 -12.90
CA GLY A 243 11.16 -6.39 -11.64
C GLY A 243 11.96 -6.85 -10.44
N ALA A 244 12.40 -8.11 -10.45
CA ALA A 244 13.13 -8.77 -9.36
C ALA A 244 14.39 -7.98 -8.94
N ILE A 245 15.11 -7.41 -9.91
CA ILE A 245 16.30 -6.59 -9.62
C ILE A 245 15.92 -5.32 -8.84
N SER A 246 14.79 -4.69 -9.16
CA SER A 246 14.29 -3.49 -8.49
C SER A 246 13.89 -3.74 -7.02
N LEU A 247 13.49 -4.97 -6.67
CA LEU A 247 13.10 -5.33 -5.30
C LEU A 247 14.24 -5.26 -4.28
N ARG A 248 15.49 -5.43 -4.72
CA ARG A 248 16.65 -5.55 -3.82
C ARG A 248 16.80 -4.35 -2.87
N ASN A 249 16.24 -3.20 -3.25
CA ASN A 249 16.33 -1.96 -2.48
C ASN A 249 15.12 -1.71 -1.57
N ILE A 250 14.14 -2.62 -1.52
CA ILE A 250 12.94 -2.46 -0.70
C ILE A 250 13.22 -2.93 0.72
N GLN A 251 13.45 -1.98 1.63
CA GLN A 251 13.47 -2.24 3.08
C GLN A 251 12.07 -2.66 3.57
N GLY A 252 12.02 -3.61 4.51
CA GLY A 252 10.86 -4.41 4.91
C GLY A 252 9.50 -3.70 4.93
N THR A 253 8.47 -4.37 4.40
CA THR A 253 7.12 -3.81 4.28
C THR A 253 6.29 -4.08 5.53
N SER A 254 6.27 -3.14 6.47
CA SER A 254 5.33 -3.15 7.61
C SER A 254 3.90 -2.76 7.22
N THR A 255 3.68 -2.38 5.95
CA THR A 255 2.43 -1.76 5.51
C THR A 255 1.37 -2.83 5.17
N PRO A 256 0.13 -2.70 5.68
CA PRO A 256 -0.92 -3.72 5.53
C PRO A 256 -1.44 -3.91 4.09
N TYR A 257 -1.01 -3.06 3.15
CA TYR A 257 -1.60 -2.98 1.82
C TYR A 257 -0.80 -3.69 0.71
N MET A 258 0.37 -4.28 1.02
CA MET A 258 1.23 -5.01 0.08
C MET A 258 1.42 -4.32 -1.28
N VAL A 259 1.42 -2.98 -1.29
CA VAL A 259 1.52 -2.16 -2.52
C VAL A 259 2.72 -2.55 -3.39
N PRO A 260 3.92 -2.84 -2.84
CA PRO A 260 5.03 -3.31 -3.66
C PRO A 260 4.73 -4.57 -4.46
N MET A 261 3.95 -5.51 -3.90
CA MET A 261 3.55 -6.72 -4.62
C MET A 261 2.58 -6.40 -5.76
N ALA A 262 1.66 -5.44 -5.56
CA ALA A 262 0.77 -4.99 -6.62
C ALA A 262 1.52 -4.30 -7.77
N LEU A 263 2.57 -3.52 -7.46
CA LEU A 263 3.44 -2.91 -8.46
C LEU A 263 4.22 -3.98 -9.25
N MET A 264 4.72 -5.03 -8.59
CA MET A 264 5.35 -6.16 -9.30
C MET A 264 4.37 -6.89 -10.21
N LEU A 265 3.16 -7.14 -9.71
CA LEU A 265 2.13 -7.82 -10.46
C LEU A 265 1.72 -7.04 -11.71
N LEU A 266 1.74 -5.69 -11.66
CA LEU A 266 1.48 -4.82 -12.80
C LEU A 266 2.51 -4.98 -13.92
N ARG A 267 3.78 -5.28 -13.60
CA ARG A 267 4.85 -5.43 -14.60
C ARG A 267 4.68 -6.65 -15.49
N LEU A 268 4.02 -7.70 -15.02
CA LEU A 268 3.82 -8.94 -15.79
C LEU A 268 2.95 -8.72 -17.05
N PRO A 269 1.69 -8.25 -16.95
CA PRO A 269 0.87 -8.00 -18.13
C PRO A 269 1.40 -6.82 -18.95
N ALA A 270 1.99 -5.81 -18.32
CA ALA A 270 2.62 -4.70 -19.03
C ALA A 270 3.80 -5.18 -19.90
N GLY A 271 4.59 -6.15 -19.43
CA GLY A 271 5.69 -6.75 -20.17
C GLY A 271 5.24 -7.60 -21.35
N ALA A 272 4.21 -8.42 -21.14
CA ALA A 272 3.58 -9.20 -22.21
C ALA A 272 3.06 -8.29 -23.33
N LEU A 273 2.31 -7.24 -22.99
CA LEU A 273 1.78 -6.28 -23.96
C LEU A 273 2.89 -5.48 -24.65
N SER A 274 3.92 -5.07 -23.91
CA SER A 274 5.04 -4.32 -24.49
C SER A 274 5.80 -5.16 -25.52
N ALA A 275 6.01 -6.45 -25.26
CA ALA A 275 6.59 -7.38 -26.22
C ALA A 275 5.70 -7.54 -27.46
N PHE A 276 4.40 -7.81 -27.26
CA PHE A 276 3.44 -7.94 -28.35
C PHE A 276 3.39 -6.70 -29.25
N ILE A 277 3.22 -5.51 -28.66
CA ILE A 277 3.18 -4.22 -29.38
C ILE A 277 4.53 -3.93 -30.03
N GLY A 278 5.64 -4.19 -29.36
CA GLY A 278 6.98 -3.96 -29.89
C GLY A 278 7.28 -4.74 -31.16
N ILE A 279 6.90 -6.03 -31.21
CA ILE A 279 7.03 -6.85 -32.43
C ILE A 279 6.12 -6.32 -33.55
N LEU A 280 4.90 -5.87 -33.23
CA LEU A 280 4.03 -5.22 -34.21
C LEU A 280 4.63 -3.93 -34.77
N LEU A 281 5.31 -3.13 -33.95
CA LEU A 281 5.99 -1.90 -34.39
C LEU A 281 7.15 -2.18 -35.34
N ILE A 282 7.96 -3.21 -35.05
CA ILE A 282 9.02 -3.69 -35.95
C ILE A 282 8.41 -4.09 -37.30
N ARG A 283 7.36 -4.92 -37.30
CA ARG A 283 6.67 -5.32 -38.53
C ARG A 283 6.03 -4.14 -39.26
N GLY A 284 5.50 -3.16 -38.52
CA GLY A 284 4.91 -1.94 -39.06
C GLY A 284 5.92 -1.01 -39.73
N GLY A 285 7.22 -1.31 -39.68
CA GLY A 285 8.26 -0.48 -40.26
C GLY A 285 8.51 0.82 -39.51
N PHE A 286 8.05 0.93 -38.26
CA PHE A 286 8.20 2.15 -37.45
C PHE A 286 9.66 2.36 -37.01
N ILE A 287 10.44 1.29 -36.90
CA ILE A 287 11.87 1.34 -36.54
C ILE A 287 12.70 1.23 -37.82
N PRO A 288 13.34 2.31 -38.29
CA PRO A 288 14.16 2.29 -39.50
C PRO A 288 15.32 1.30 -39.34
N GLY A 289 15.52 0.43 -40.34
CA GLY A 289 16.61 -0.56 -40.35
C GLY A 289 16.35 -1.86 -39.57
N LEU A 290 15.19 -2.00 -38.92
CA LEU A 290 14.77 -3.19 -38.17
C LEU A 290 13.40 -3.68 -38.68
N THR A 291 13.35 -4.15 -39.93
CA THR A 291 12.09 -4.58 -40.56
C THR A 291 12.04 -6.05 -40.93
N ASN A 292 13.18 -6.74 -40.97
CA ASN A 292 13.26 -8.17 -41.23
C ASN A 292 14.05 -8.86 -40.11
N LEU A 293 13.36 -9.69 -39.34
CA LEU A 293 13.97 -10.57 -38.36
C LEU A 293 14.16 -11.94 -39.01
N ASP A 294 15.41 -12.39 -39.06
CA ASP A 294 15.82 -13.55 -39.87
C ASP A 294 15.59 -14.88 -39.15
N SER A 295 15.44 -14.87 -37.82
CA SER A 295 15.19 -16.08 -37.02
C SER A 295 14.16 -15.86 -35.91
N GLY A 296 13.46 -16.93 -35.53
CA GLY A 296 12.55 -16.92 -34.38
C GLY A 296 13.23 -16.45 -33.09
N THR A 297 14.48 -16.87 -32.86
CA THR A 297 15.29 -16.42 -31.72
C THR A 297 15.51 -14.90 -31.70
N GLN A 298 15.71 -14.26 -32.85
CA GLN A 298 15.82 -12.79 -32.92
C GLN A 298 14.48 -12.13 -32.55
N ILE A 299 13.34 -12.69 -32.98
CA ILE A 299 12.01 -12.21 -32.60
C ILE A 299 11.84 -12.29 -31.08
N LEU A 300 12.20 -13.42 -30.46
CA LEU A 300 12.12 -13.59 -29.01
C LEU A 300 13.10 -12.68 -28.25
N ALA A 301 14.29 -12.43 -28.79
CA ALA A 301 15.24 -11.49 -28.20
C ALA A 301 14.68 -10.05 -28.19
N TRP A 302 14.04 -9.62 -29.29
CA TRP A 302 13.34 -8.34 -29.33
C TRP A 302 12.13 -8.30 -28.41
N ALA A 303 11.36 -9.39 -28.32
CA ALA A 303 10.26 -9.51 -27.36
C ALA A 303 10.76 -9.32 -25.91
N ALA A 304 11.88 -9.95 -25.54
CA ALA A 304 12.51 -9.76 -24.24
C ALA A 304 12.98 -8.31 -24.04
N PHE A 305 13.61 -7.70 -25.06
CA PHE A 305 14.03 -6.31 -25.02
C PHE A 305 12.86 -5.36 -24.75
N PHE A 306 11.75 -5.48 -25.48
CA PHE A 306 10.56 -4.66 -25.24
C PHE A 306 9.90 -4.94 -23.89
N GLY A 307 9.91 -6.20 -23.43
CA GLY A 307 9.49 -6.57 -22.09
C GLY A 307 10.29 -5.90 -20.98
N ILE A 308 11.58 -5.61 -21.19
CA ILE A 308 12.41 -4.81 -20.28
C ILE A 308 12.15 -3.32 -20.48
N ALA A 309 12.06 -2.86 -21.73
CA ALA A 309 11.94 -1.44 -22.10
C ALA A 309 10.68 -0.76 -21.53
N GLN A 310 9.65 -1.55 -21.17
CA GLN A 310 8.46 -1.06 -20.46
C GLN A 310 8.80 -0.27 -19.17
N GLU A 311 9.99 -0.50 -18.59
CA GLU A 311 10.45 0.16 -17.37
C GLU A 311 10.38 1.69 -17.47
N SER A 312 10.56 2.24 -18.67
CA SER A 312 10.44 3.67 -18.92
C SER A 312 9.05 4.24 -18.57
N ILE A 313 7.99 3.44 -18.78
CA ILE A 313 6.60 3.84 -18.47
C ILE A 313 6.25 3.46 -17.03
N THR A 314 6.62 2.26 -16.57
CA THR A 314 6.27 1.80 -15.22
C THR A 314 6.99 2.58 -14.13
N ARG A 315 8.17 3.15 -14.41
CA ARG A 315 8.95 3.95 -13.44
C ARG A 315 8.17 5.16 -12.89
N LEU A 316 7.32 5.79 -13.70
CA LEU A 316 6.48 6.90 -13.22
C LEU A 316 5.42 6.43 -12.22
N ILE A 317 4.83 5.27 -12.48
CA ILE A 317 3.85 4.64 -11.59
C ILE A 317 4.54 4.18 -10.29
N ASP A 318 5.73 3.60 -10.40
CA ASP A 318 6.55 3.19 -9.27
C ASP A 318 6.96 4.39 -8.40
N GLN A 319 7.36 5.52 -9.01
CA GLN A 319 7.65 6.76 -8.30
C GLN A 319 6.43 7.30 -7.54
N GLN A 320 5.27 7.31 -8.18
CA GLN A 320 4.04 7.76 -7.53
C GLN A 320 3.64 6.82 -6.39
N GLY A 321 3.81 5.50 -6.57
CA GLY A 321 3.56 4.51 -5.52
C GLY A 321 4.50 4.67 -4.34
N ASN A 322 5.77 4.94 -4.59
CA ASN A 322 6.76 5.23 -3.55
C ASN A 322 6.40 6.50 -2.79
N ARG A 323 5.98 7.59 -3.45
CA ARG A 323 5.52 8.82 -2.77
C ARG A 323 4.30 8.59 -1.88
N VAL A 324 3.30 7.85 -2.37
CA VAL A 324 2.10 7.52 -1.59
C VAL A 324 2.43 6.65 -0.37
N LEU A 325 3.37 5.72 -0.52
CA LEU A 325 3.88 4.90 0.58
C LEU A 325 4.78 5.69 1.53
N GLU A 326 5.57 6.62 1.02
CA GLU A 326 6.47 7.48 1.77
C GLU A 326 5.69 8.38 2.71
N ASN A 327 4.56 8.97 2.28
CA ASN A 327 3.70 9.74 3.20
C ASN A 327 3.27 8.91 4.42
N VAL A 328 2.89 7.65 4.22
CA VAL A 328 2.53 6.74 5.34
C VAL A 328 3.73 6.23 6.13
N ARG A 329 4.91 6.12 5.49
CA ARG A 329 6.16 5.67 6.13
C ARG A 329 6.87 6.77 6.89
N SER A 330 6.87 8.00 6.37
CA SER A 330 7.37 9.23 6.99
C SER A 330 6.64 9.46 8.30
N SER A 331 5.32 9.19 8.30
CA SER A 331 4.57 9.10 9.53
C SER A 331 5.24 8.11 10.52
N MET A 332 5.64 6.90 10.13
CA MET A 332 6.27 5.96 11.08
C MET A 332 7.75 6.26 11.43
N ARG A 333 8.41 7.30 10.87
CA ARG A 333 9.88 7.41 10.87
C ARG A 333 10.45 8.78 11.29
N GLY A 334 9.65 9.68 11.85
CA GLY A 334 10.09 11.02 12.26
C GLY A 334 11.01 11.06 13.50
N PHE A 335 12.20 10.46 13.42
CA PHE A 335 13.34 10.76 14.32
C PHE A 335 14.70 10.80 13.59
N ASP A 336 14.76 10.47 12.29
CA ASP A 336 16.00 10.45 11.49
C ASP A 336 16.20 11.72 10.65
N ALA A 337 15.60 12.85 11.02
CA ALA A 337 16.00 14.14 10.45
C ALA A 337 17.34 14.52 11.07
N GLU A 338 18.45 14.20 10.38
CA GLU A 338 19.72 14.87 10.66
C GLU A 338 19.46 16.38 10.65
N PRO A 339 19.86 17.13 11.70
CA PRO A 339 19.73 18.57 11.68
C PRO A 339 20.52 19.07 10.46
N GLU A 340 19.86 19.82 9.58
CA GLU A 340 20.55 20.55 8.51
C GLU A 340 21.64 21.40 9.16
N ALA A 341 22.88 20.89 9.11
CA ALA A 341 24.05 21.60 9.57
C ALA A 341 24.12 22.88 8.72
N GLY A 342 23.96 24.00 9.42
CA GLY A 342 23.76 25.31 8.85
C GLY A 342 24.65 25.58 7.65
N ARG A 343 24.01 26.03 6.57
CA ARG A 343 24.63 26.90 5.58
C ARG A 343 25.06 28.18 6.31
N ALA A 344 26.22 28.14 6.95
CA ALA A 344 26.89 29.31 7.46
C ALA A 344 27.33 30.15 6.27
N GLU A 345 26.90 31.41 6.27
CA GLU A 345 27.49 32.49 5.50
C GLU A 345 29.01 32.48 5.62
N LYS A 346 29.69 32.52 4.47
CA LYS A 346 30.78 33.46 4.19
C LYS A 346 31.05 33.56 2.70
#